data_AF-A0A7X6A8Z5-F1
#
_entry.id   AF-A0A7X6A8Z5-F1
#
_cell.length_a   1.000
_cell.length_b   1.000
_cell.length_c   1.000
_cell.angle_alpha   90.00
_cell.angle_beta   90.00
_cell.angle_gamma   90.00
#
_symmetry.space_group_name_H-M   'P 1'
#
loop_
_entity.id
_entity.type
_entity.pdbx_description
1 polymer ?
#
loop_
_entity_poly.entity_id
_entity_poly.type
_entity_poly.pdbx_seq_one_letter_code
_entity_poly.pdbx_strand_id
1 'polypeptide(L)'
;MNVSAIERALARHMSARDRSRMRRVAALAARRGRRLWLVGGPVRDLLLGRAVTDVDLAIDGAVQQVGRAVARELGGRLVWHPRFSTAVISFDVGRLDLVRTRTETYAAPARLPRVRPAGIARDLARRDFSINAMALEIRPRSCGELLDPFAGRADLDAGRLRVLHEASFADDPTRVFRAARFATRFGFRVEQRTHSWLLDSVSRGEPCRLSGERVAAELRHVLREGRPAATMGLLARWELGASWGAPATPGPRGVERLRHAARRMKAIRLGDRERVALLFACAFHDLPRETRLNIADRLRVMRVERRLLVSGPERVDEILARLSRADGHAGRAAICRAANPPFLRLAALLARSDDYTRIRPFLENDGT
;
A
#
# COMPACT_ATOMS: atom_id res chain seq x y z
N MET A 1 -16.92 -22.06 5.02
CA MET A 1 -17.27 -22.06 3.58
C MET A 1 -16.81 -23.38 3.00
N ASN A 2 -17.67 -24.15 2.34
CA ASN A 2 -17.28 -25.44 1.77
C ASN A 2 -16.41 -25.27 0.50
N VAL A 3 -15.72 -26.34 0.09
CA VAL A 3 -14.81 -26.33 -1.08
C VAL A 3 -15.51 -25.87 -2.36
N SER A 4 -16.76 -26.31 -2.57
CA SER A 4 -17.57 -25.94 -3.74
C SER A 4 -17.80 -24.43 -3.85
N ALA A 5 -18.08 -23.77 -2.72
CA ALA A 5 -18.24 -22.31 -2.68
C ALA A 5 -16.92 -21.57 -2.93
N ILE A 6 -15.78 -22.10 -2.45
CA ILE A 6 -14.45 -21.55 -2.71
C ILE A 6 -14.11 -21.62 -4.20
N GLU A 7 -14.36 -22.76 -4.86
CA GLU A 7 -14.13 -22.90 -6.31
C GLU A 7 -14.98 -21.92 -7.12
N ARG A 8 -16.26 -21.75 -6.76
CA ARG A 8 -17.13 -20.73 -7.38
C ARG A 8 -16.63 -19.30 -7.14
N ALA A 9 -16.09 -19.01 -5.96
CA ALA A 9 -15.53 -17.70 -5.67
C ALA A 9 -14.27 -17.46 -6.51
N LEU A 10 -13.37 -18.45 -6.61
CA LEU A 10 -12.17 -18.35 -7.44
C LEU A 10 -12.54 -18.14 -8.91
N ALA A 11 -13.50 -18.89 -9.43
CA ALA A 11 -13.97 -18.75 -10.80
C ALA A 11 -14.51 -17.35 -11.11
N ARG A 12 -15.20 -16.73 -10.14
CA ARG A 12 -15.80 -15.39 -10.28
C ARG A 12 -14.82 -14.23 -10.09
N HIS A 13 -13.87 -14.37 -9.15
CA HIS A 13 -13.08 -13.24 -8.66
C HIS A 13 -11.59 -13.30 -9.02
N MET A 14 -11.11 -14.43 -9.57
CA MET A 14 -9.73 -14.58 -10.03
C MET A 14 -9.72 -14.89 -11.52
N SER A 15 -8.83 -14.22 -12.26
CA SER A 15 -8.72 -14.40 -13.71
C SER A 15 -8.43 -15.86 -14.06
N ALA A 16 -8.94 -16.34 -15.20
CA ALA A 16 -8.71 -17.71 -15.66
C ALA A 16 -7.20 -18.01 -15.82
N ARG A 17 -6.42 -17.01 -16.26
CA ARG A 17 -4.97 -17.09 -16.37
C ARG A 17 -4.31 -17.32 -15.02
N ASP A 18 -4.65 -16.52 -14.01
CA ASP A 18 -4.01 -16.62 -12.70
C ASP A 18 -4.42 -17.90 -11.98
N ARG A 19 -5.68 -18.34 -12.13
CA ARG A 19 -6.11 -19.67 -11.69
C ARG A 19 -5.31 -20.79 -12.36
N SER A 20 -5.13 -20.74 -13.68
CA SER A 20 -4.35 -21.73 -14.41
C SER A 20 -2.90 -21.79 -13.94
N ARG A 21 -2.24 -20.62 -13.81
CA ARG A 21 -0.87 -20.52 -13.27
C ARG A 21 -0.78 -21.11 -11.87
N MET A 22 -1.70 -20.73 -10.98
CA MET A 22 -1.76 -21.22 -9.61
C MET A 22 -1.89 -22.76 -9.56
N ARG A 23 -2.74 -23.36 -10.40
CA ARG A 23 -2.89 -24.83 -10.51
C ARG A 23 -1.63 -25.51 -11.04
N ARG A 24 -0.92 -24.88 -11.99
CA ARG A 24 0.37 -25.39 -12.50
C ARG A 24 1.45 -25.37 -11.42
N VAL A 25 1.53 -24.30 -10.63
CA VAL A 25 2.43 -24.24 -9.47
C VAL A 25 2.08 -25.36 -8.47
N ALA A 26 0.79 -25.59 -8.21
CA ALA A 26 0.34 -26.66 -7.32
C ALA A 26 0.76 -28.05 -7.83
N ALA A 27 0.66 -28.31 -9.13
CA ALA A 27 1.11 -29.56 -9.74
C ALA A 27 2.63 -29.76 -9.59
N LEU A 28 3.42 -28.70 -9.81
CA LEU A 28 4.88 -28.75 -9.67
C LEU A 28 5.35 -28.92 -8.23
N ALA A 29 4.62 -28.33 -7.28
CA ALA A 29 4.82 -28.53 -5.85
C ALA A 29 4.47 -29.96 -5.42
N ALA A 30 3.30 -30.47 -5.82
CA ALA A 30 2.83 -31.81 -5.48
C ALA A 30 3.78 -32.92 -5.96
N ARG A 31 4.34 -32.80 -7.19
CA ARG A 31 5.37 -33.72 -7.72
C ARG A 31 6.64 -33.80 -6.85
N ARG A 32 6.84 -32.84 -5.95
CA ARG A 32 7.97 -32.75 -5.02
C ARG A 32 7.58 -33.02 -3.56
N GLY A 33 6.36 -33.54 -3.34
CA GLY A 33 5.82 -33.77 -2.00
C GLY A 33 5.63 -32.47 -1.20
N ARG A 34 5.35 -31.35 -1.88
CA ARG A 34 5.15 -30.03 -1.27
C ARG A 34 3.72 -29.56 -1.40
N ARG A 35 3.24 -28.85 -0.38
CA ARG A 35 1.91 -28.26 -0.33
C ARG A 35 1.99 -26.77 -0.67
N LEU A 36 0.99 -26.30 -1.40
CA LEU A 36 0.89 -24.91 -1.86
C LEU A 36 -0.34 -24.27 -1.24
N TRP A 37 -0.21 -23.03 -0.78
CA TRP A 37 -1.32 -22.26 -0.21
C TRP A 37 -1.43 -20.89 -0.87
N LEU A 38 -2.65 -20.50 -1.22
CA LEU A 38 -2.99 -19.09 -1.40
C LEU A 38 -3.15 -18.47 -0.01
N VAL A 39 -2.49 -17.34 0.26
CA VAL A 39 -2.40 -16.78 1.62
C VAL A 39 -2.59 -15.27 1.63
N GLY A 40 -3.13 -14.71 2.72
CA GLY A 40 -3.12 -13.26 2.93
C GLY A 40 -4.22 -12.49 2.20
N GLY A 41 -3.86 -11.33 1.66
CA GLY A 41 -4.77 -10.42 0.97
C GLY A 41 -5.63 -11.07 -0.12
N PRO A 42 -5.10 -11.99 -0.95
CA PRO A 42 -5.88 -12.70 -1.96
C PRO A 42 -7.02 -13.53 -1.37
N VAL A 43 -6.79 -14.21 -0.24
CA VAL A 43 -7.83 -14.98 0.47
C VAL A 43 -8.89 -14.04 1.03
N ARG A 44 -8.47 -12.94 1.67
CA ARG A 44 -9.37 -11.90 2.17
C ARG A 44 -10.25 -11.33 1.06
N ASP A 45 -9.64 -10.91 -0.04
CA ASP A 45 -10.34 -10.24 -1.14
C ASP A 45 -11.30 -11.21 -1.83
N LEU A 46 -10.91 -12.48 -2.00
CA LEU A 46 -11.79 -13.56 -2.45
C LEU A 46 -13.03 -13.72 -1.57
N LEU A 47 -12.85 -13.74 -0.24
CA LEU A 47 -13.95 -13.89 0.72
C LEU A 47 -14.86 -12.66 0.76
N LEU A 48 -14.32 -11.47 0.48
CA LEU A 48 -15.08 -10.22 0.33
C LEU A 48 -15.78 -10.09 -1.04
N GLY A 49 -15.65 -11.09 -1.93
CA GLY A 49 -16.20 -11.02 -3.29
C GLY A 49 -15.54 -9.97 -4.18
N ARG A 50 -14.28 -9.63 -3.90
CA ARG A 50 -13.49 -8.63 -4.64
C ARG A 50 -12.54 -9.33 -5.61
N ALA A 51 -12.20 -8.65 -6.69
CA ALA A 51 -11.21 -9.14 -7.65
C ALA A 51 -9.86 -9.40 -6.95
N VAL A 52 -9.28 -10.58 -7.21
CA VAL A 52 -7.96 -10.97 -6.72
C VAL A 52 -6.92 -10.57 -7.77
N THR A 53 -6.17 -9.52 -7.48
CA THR A 53 -5.22 -8.92 -8.44
C THR A 53 -3.76 -9.31 -8.20
N ASP A 54 -3.40 -9.57 -6.95
CA ASP A 54 -2.07 -10.06 -6.57
C ASP A 54 -2.22 -11.51 -6.12
N VAL A 55 -1.34 -12.42 -6.57
CA VAL A 55 -1.39 -13.84 -6.20
C VAL A 55 -0.19 -14.17 -5.33
N ASP A 56 -0.44 -14.21 -4.03
CA ASP A 56 0.55 -14.55 -3.00
C ASP A 56 0.43 -16.03 -2.63
N LEU A 57 1.47 -16.81 -2.96
CA LEU A 57 1.53 -18.24 -2.69
C LEU A 57 2.59 -18.55 -1.64
N ALA A 58 2.20 -19.36 -0.65
CA ALA A 58 3.11 -19.96 0.30
C ALA A 58 3.36 -21.44 -0.04
N ILE A 59 4.58 -21.92 0.19
CA ILE A 59 4.97 -23.34 -0.02
C ILE A 59 5.87 -23.83 1.11
N ASP A 60 5.74 -25.09 1.50
CA ASP A 60 6.46 -25.73 2.61
C ASP A 60 7.86 -26.20 2.23
N GLY A 61 8.64 -25.26 1.72
CA GLY A 61 10.01 -25.48 1.25
C GLY A 61 10.11 -25.45 -0.27
N ALA A 62 11.29 -25.82 -0.76
CA ALA A 62 11.60 -25.94 -2.19
C ALA A 62 11.25 -24.74 -3.09
N VAL A 63 11.20 -23.51 -2.54
CA VAL A 63 10.76 -22.30 -3.29
C VAL A 63 11.60 -22.09 -4.55
N GLN A 64 12.92 -22.20 -4.44
CA GLN A 64 13.81 -21.98 -5.57
C GLN A 64 13.64 -23.07 -6.64
N GLN A 65 13.52 -24.33 -6.25
CA GLN A 65 13.34 -25.46 -7.17
C GLN A 65 11.99 -25.36 -7.88
N VAL A 66 10.91 -25.10 -7.15
CA VAL A 66 9.56 -24.94 -7.71
C VAL A 66 9.49 -23.69 -8.56
N GLY A 67 10.02 -22.56 -8.09
CA GLY A 67 10.03 -21.30 -8.84
C GLY A 67 10.80 -21.40 -10.16
N ARG A 68 11.95 -22.10 -10.18
CA ARG A 68 12.69 -22.39 -11.43
C ARG A 68 11.88 -23.26 -12.38
N ALA A 69 11.21 -24.29 -11.87
CA ALA A 69 10.36 -25.16 -12.69
C ALA A 69 9.17 -24.39 -13.29
N VAL A 70 8.52 -23.54 -12.49
CA VAL A 70 7.40 -22.69 -12.94
C VAL A 70 7.86 -21.70 -14.01
N ALA A 71 9.00 -21.01 -13.79
CA ALA A 71 9.56 -20.08 -14.77
C ALA A 71 9.89 -20.79 -16.10
N ARG A 72 10.41 -22.01 -16.06
CA ARG A 72 10.69 -22.81 -17.26
C ARG A 72 9.42 -23.28 -17.97
N GLU A 73 8.45 -23.83 -17.24
CA GLU A 73 7.24 -24.42 -17.83
C GLU A 73 6.27 -23.36 -18.36
N LEU A 74 6.20 -22.19 -17.71
CA LEU A 74 5.21 -21.15 -18.03
C LEU A 74 5.81 -19.93 -18.76
N GLY A 75 7.08 -19.99 -19.19
CA GLY A 75 7.73 -18.90 -19.91
C GLY A 75 7.89 -17.62 -19.08
N GLY A 76 8.43 -17.73 -17.87
CA GLY A 76 8.63 -16.61 -16.96
C GLY A 76 10.09 -16.37 -16.55
N ARG A 77 10.35 -15.20 -15.97
CA ARG A 77 11.64 -14.85 -15.36
C ARG A 77 11.55 -14.95 -13.84
N LEU A 78 12.40 -15.79 -13.26
CA LEU A 78 12.54 -15.92 -11.81
C LEU A 78 13.54 -14.89 -11.25
N VAL A 79 13.12 -14.16 -10.23
CA VAL A 79 14.01 -13.42 -9.32
C VAL A 79 13.95 -14.07 -7.95
N TRP A 80 15.08 -14.61 -7.50
CA TRP A 80 15.20 -15.28 -6.20
C TRP A 80 15.82 -14.36 -5.16
N HIS A 81 15.19 -14.25 -4.00
CA HIS A 81 15.67 -13.47 -2.86
C HIS A 81 15.98 -14.40 -1.67
N PRO A 82 17.25 -14.84 -1.52
CA PRO A 82 17.62 -15.88 -0.55
C PRO A 82 17.37 -15.46 0.91
N ARG A 83 17.61 -14.19 1.25
CA ARG A 83 17.46 -13.64 2.60
C ARG A 83 16.09 -13.91 3.23
N PHE A 84 15.03 -13.87 2.41
CA PHE A 84 13.65 -14.06 2.85
C PHE A 84 13.03 -15.36 2.34
N SER A 85 13.80 -16.15 1.58
CA SER A 85 13.33 -17.35 0.91
C SER A 85 12.09 -17.10 0.06
N THR A 86 12.13 -16.03 -0.74
CA THR A 86 11.03 -15.56 -1.59
C THR A 86 11.47 -15.55 -3.06
N ALA A 87 10.57 -15.95 -3.95
CA ALA A 87 10.73 -15.94 -5.39
C ALA A 87 9.64 -15.08 -6.02
N VAL A 88 10.03 -14.15 -6.88
CA VAL A 88 9.10 -13.43 -7.77
C VAL A 88 9.24 -14.02 -9.16
N ILE A 89 8.13 -14.42 -9.77
CA ILE A 89 8.09 -14.97 -11.12
C ILE A 89 7.30 -13.99 -11.98
N SER A 90 7.99 -13.30 -12.89
CA SER A 90 7.38 -12.35 -13.81
C SER A 90 7.13 -13.01 -15.15
N PHE A 91 5.97 -12.74 -15.74
CA PHE A 91 5.58 -13.18 -17.08
C PHE A 91 5.35 -11.95 -17.96
N ASP A 92 5.14 -12.14 -19.27
CA ASP A 92 4.79 -11.05 -20.19
C ASP A 92 3.59 -10.24 -19.69
N VAL A 93 2.63 -10.94 -19.08
CA VAL A 93 1.50 -10.31 -18.41
C VAL A 93 1.29 -10.92 -17.02
N GLY A 94 1.51 -10.11 -15.99
CA GLY A 94 1.31 -10.47 -14.58
C GLY A 94 2.55 -11.07 -13.91
N ARG A 95 2.44 -11.29 -12.60
CA ARG A 95 3.49 -11.83 -11.74
C ARG A 95 2.90 -12.77 -10.70
N LEU A 96 3.75 -13.61 -10.12
CA LEU A 96 3.40 -14.52 -9.04
C LEU A 96 4.48 -14.44 -7.95
N ASP A 97 4.05 -14.25 -6.71
CA ASP A 97 4.93 -14.21 -5.54
C ASP A 97 4.86 -15.56 -4.83
N LEU A 98 5.99 -16.29 -4.79
CA LEU A 98 6.12 -17.59 -4.15
C LEU A 98 7.04 -17.47 -2.93
N VAL A 99 6.51 -17.77 -1.75
CA VAL A 99 7.17 -17.55 -0.47
C VAL A 99 7.26 -18.85 0.32
N ARG A 100 8.39 -19.09 0.98
CA ARG A 100 8.50 -20.23 1.91
C ARG A 100 7.69 -19.96 3.17
N THR A 101 6.88 -20.92 3.62
CA THR A 101 6.26 -20.85 4.95
C THR A 101 7.33 -20.73 6.03
N ARG A 102 7.16 -19.77 6.94
CA ARG A 102 8.21 -19.40 7.88
C ARG A 102 7.67 -18.83 9.18
N THR A 103 8.48 -18.93 10.24
CA THR A 103 8.34 -18.09 11.44
C THR A 103 9.27 -16.89 11.32
N GLU A 104 8.91 -15.84 12.05
CA GLU A 104 9.71 -14.62 12.17
C GLU A 104 10.05 -14.37 13.65
N THR A 105 11.27 -13.89 13.88
CA THR A 105 11.72 -13.46 15.22
C THR A 105 12.37 -12.10 15.10
N TYR A 106 11.96 -11.17 15.95
CA TYR A 106 12.40 -9.79 15.95
C TYR A 106 13.39 -9.58 17.09
N ALA A 107 14.59 -9.08 16.77
CA ALA A 107 15.60 -8.81 17.79
C ALA A 107 15.30 -7.52 18.58
N ALA A 108 14.58 -6.58 17.96
CA ALA A 108 14.10 -5.35 18.55
C ALA A 108 12.98 -4.77 17.67
N PRO A 109 12.14 -3.87 18.20
CA PRO A 109 11.14 -3.16 17.41
C PRO A 109 11.73 -2.48 16.18
N ALA A 110 10.94 -2.44 15.09
CA ALA A 110 11.32 -1.83 13.81
C ALA A 110 12.53 -2.46 13.08
N ARG A 111 13.13 -3.55 13.59
CA ARG A 111 14.18 -4.31 12.89
C ARG A 111 13.57 -5.32 11.93
N LEU A 112 14.31 -5.64 10.87
CA LEU A 112 13.91 -6.72 9.97
C LEU A 112 13.99 -8.08 10.72
N PRO A 113 13.02 -8.97 10.52
CA PRO A 113 12.98 -10.24 11.23
C PRO A 113 14.05 -11.21 10.73
N ARG A 114 14.43 -12.15 11.61
CA ARG A 114 15.10 -13.39 11.21
C ARG A 114 14.04 -14.41 10.84
N VAL A 115 14.21 -15.10 9.71
CA VAL A 115 13.23 -16.07 9.20
C VAL A 115 13.72 -17.51 9.38
N ARG A 116 12.83 -18.42 9.78
CA ARG A 116 13.11 -19.86 9.86
C ARG A 116 11.99 -20.66 9.18
N PRO A 117 12.28 -21.80 8.53
CA PRO A 117 11.22 -22.66 7.97
C PRO A 117 10.20 -23.06 9.04
N ALA A 118 8.93 -23.05 8.68
CA ALA A 118 7.86 -23.48 9.58
C ALA A 118 6.65 -24.00 8.79
N GLY A 119 5.72 -24.68 9.47
CA GLY A 119 4.43 -25.06 8.89
C GLY A 119 3.50 -23.84 8.69
N ILE A 120 2.46 -24.03 7.88
CA ILE A 120 1.52 -22.96 7.51
C ILE A 120 0.87 -22.27 8.71
N ALA A 121 0.48 -23.00 9.76
CA ALA A 121 -0.15 -22.40 10.94
C ALA A 121 0.75 -21.35 11.62
N ARG A 122 2.06 -21.63 11.72
CA ARG A 122 3.04 -20.67 12.25
C ARG A 122 3.35 -19.53 11.28
N ASP A 123 3.26 -19.77 9.97
CA ASP A 123 3.35 -18.69 8.96
C ASP A 123 2.16 -17.73 9.03
N LEU A 124 0.97 -18.24 9.33
CA LEU A 124 -0.20 -17.39 9.54
C LEU A 124 -0.08 -16.59 10.84
N ALA A 125 0.49 -17.16 11.90
CA ALA A 125 0.65 -16.53 13.21
C ALA A 125 1.54 -15.27 13.22
N ARG A 126 2.49 -15.15 12.28
CA ARG A 126 3.38 -13.98 12.17
C ARG A 126 2.77 -12.80 11.41
N ARG A 127 1.57 -12.96 10.86
CA ARG A 127 0.93 -11.94 10.00
C ARG A 127 0.36 -10.80 10.85
N ASP A 128 -0.08 -9.75 10.16
CA ASP A 128 -0.49 -8.50 10.79
C ASP A 128 -1.88 -8.59 11.43
N PHE A 129 -2.90 -9.00 10.68
CA PHE A 129 -4.30 -9.02 11.10
C PHE A 129 -4.94 -10.37 10.82
N SER A 130 -5.94 -10.75 11.63
CA SER A 130 -6.72 -11.99 11.48
C SER A 130 -7.27 -12.16 10.07
N ILE A 131 -7.82 -11.08 9.49
CA ILE A 131 -8.36 -11.05 8.13
C ILE A 131 -7.32 -11.36 7.03
N ASN A 132 -6.02 -11.24 7.34
CA ASN A 132 -4.91 -11.58 6.45
C ASN A 132 -4.19 -12.87 6.88
N ALA A 133 -4.64 -13.52 7.95
CA ALA A 133 -4.04 -14.71 8.55
C ALA A 133 -4.82 -15.99 8.22
N MET A 134 -5.29 -16.07 6.98
CA MET A 134 -5.99 -17.22 6.41
C MET A 134 -5.22 -17.82 5.24
N ALA A 135 -5.41 -19.11 5.01
CA ALA A 135 -4.84 -19.85 3.90
C ALA A 135 -5.87 -20.74 3.20
N LEU A 136 -5.73 -20.88 1.89
CA LEU A 136 -6.44 -21.86 1.07
C LEU A 136 -5.42 -22.80 0.45
N GLU A 137 -5.48 -24.08 0.79
CA GLU A 137 -4.64 -25.06 0.12
C GLU A 137 -5.05 -25.18 -1.35
N ILE A 138 -4.07 -25.07 -2.24
CA ILE A 138 -4.28 -25.23 -3.67
C ILE A 138 -3.70 -26.57 -4.11
N ARG A 139 -4.57 -27.43 -4.65
CA ARG A 139 -4.18 -28.71 -5.25
C ARG A 139 -4.29 -28.62 -6.78
N PRO A 140 -3.71 -29.58 -7.52
CA PRO A 140 -3.65 -29.52 -8.99
C PRO A 140 -5.03 -29.45 -9.67
N ARG A 141 -6.06 -30.06 -9.07
CA ARG A 141 -7.42 -30.14 -9.64
C ARG A 141 -8.52 -29.53 -8.77
N SER A 142 -8.22 -29.15 -7.52
CA SER A 142 -9.21 -28.64 -6.56
C SER A 142 -8.55 -27.84 -5.43
N CYS A 143 -9.32 -27.03 -4.74
CA CYS A 143 -8.90 -26.38 -3.50
C CYS A 143 -9.18 -27.28 -2.30
N GLY A 144 -8.41 -27.05 -1.24
CA GLY A 144 -8.74 -27.53 0.09
C GLY A 144 -9.72 -26.61 0.79
N GLU A 145 -9.95 -26.92 2.06
CA GLU A 145 -10.75 -26.08 2.95
C GLU A 145 -9.99 -24.80 3.33
N LEU A 146 -10.74 -23.82 3.82
CA LEU A 146 -10.20 -22.61 4.39
C LEU A 146 -9.54 -22.92 5.73
N LEU A 147 -8.23 -22.71 5.81
CA LEU A 147 -7.48 -22.72 7.06
C LEU A 147 -7.54 -21.32 7.68
N ASP A 148 -8.28 -21.19 8.78
CA ASP A 148 -8.49 -19.94 9.51
C ASP A 148 -8.29 -20.12 11.03
N PRO A 149 -7.04 -20.28 11.49
CA PRO A 149 -6.74 -20.53 12.91
C PRO A 149 -6.98 -19.31 13.80
N PHE A 150 -7.16 -18.13 13.21
CA PHE A 150 -7.32 -16.87 13.95
C PHE A 150 -8.70 -16.25 13.75
N ALA A 151 -9.70 -16.98 13.28
CA ALA A 151 -11.07 -16.49 13.07
C ALA A 151 -11.15 -15.20 12.21
N GLY A 152 -10.25 -15.06 11.23
CA GLY A 152 -10.23 -13.96 10.28
C GLY A 152 -11.51 -13.86 9.44
N ARG A 153 -12.19 -14.99 9.20
CA ARG A 153 -13.49 -14.99 8.52
C ARG A 153 -14.57 -14.31 9.36
N ALA A 154 -14.65 -14.62 10.65
CA ALA A 154 -15.61 -13.99 11.55
C ALA A 154 -15.34 -12.48 11.67
N ASP A 155 -14.06 -12.08 11.73
CA ASP A 155 -13.67 -10.66 11.74
C ASP A 155 -14.00 -9.96 10.41
N LEU A 156 -13.88 -10.64 9.27
CA LEU A 156 -14.33 -10.12 7.98
C LEU A 156 -15.84 -9.87 7.95
N ASP A 157 -16.62 -10.86 8.38
CA ASP A 157 -18.09 -10.79 8.39
C ASP A 157 -18.58 -9.69 9.37
N ALA A 158 -17.86 -9.46 10.47
CA ALA A 158 -18.14 -8.41 11.44
C ALA A 158 -17.53 -7.02 11.09
N GLY A 159 -16.78 -6.90 9.99
CA GLY A 159 -16.09 -5.66 9.62
C GLY A 159 -15.07 -5.17 10.66
N ARG A 160 -14.31 -6.10 11.23
CA ARG A 160 -13.39 -5.87 12.36
C ARG A 160 -11.93 -6.07 11.95
N LEU A 161 -11.05 -5.18 12.41
CA LEU A 161 -9.60 -5.33 12.31
C LEU A 161 -9.01 -5.69 13.66
N ARG A 162 -8.43 -6.89 13.74
CA ARG A 162 -7.82 -7.42 14.95
C ARG A 162 -6.42 -7.96 14.65
N VAL A 163 -5.46 -7.61 15.50
CA VAL A 163 -4.09 -8.18 15.43
C VAL A 163 -4.04 -9.58 16.04
N LEU A 164 -3.00 -10.34 15.71
CA LEU A 164 -2.89 -11.74 16.13
C LEU A 164 -2.37 -11.92 17.57
N HIS A 165 -1.63 -10.94 18.09
CA HIS A 165 -1.05 -10.95 19.43
C HIS A 165 -0.72 -9.52 19.89
N GLU A 166 -0.51 -9.35 21.20
CA GLU A 166 -0.23 -8.06 21.85
C GLU A 166 1.02 -7.36 21.29
N ALA A 167 2.12 -8.11 21.14
CA ALA A 167 3.37 -7.58 20.62
C ALA A 167 3.36 -7.22 19.11
N SER A 168 2.20 -7.30 18.43
CA SER A 168 2.10 -7.13 16.97
C SER A 168 2.67 -5.80 16.49
N PHE A 169 2.33 -4.70 17.14
CA PHE A 169 2.82 -3.37 16.78
C PHE A 169 4.27 -3.14 17.21
N ALA A 170 4.70 -3.73 18.32
CA ALA A 170 6.09 -3.69 18.75
C ALA A 170 7.02 -4.44 17.78
N ASP A 171 6.62 -5.63 17.34
CA ASP A 171 7.36 -6.43 16.36
C ASP A 171 7.52 -5.69 15.04
N ASP A 172 6.44 -5.09 14.54
CA ASP A 172 6.47 -4.30 13.32
C ASP A 172 5.59 -3.04 13.40
N PRO A 173 6.18 -1.88 13.75
CA PRO A 173 5.43 -0.63 13.87
C PRO A 173 4.81 -0.14 12.56
N THR A 174 5.19 -0.71 11.40
CA THR A 174 4.51 -0.40 10.13
C THR A 174 3.05 -0.86 10.13
N ARG A 175 2.68 -1.80 11.01
CA ARG A 175 1.29 -2.28 11.16
C ARG A 175 0.33 -1.17 11.59
N VAL A 176 0.80 -0.09 12.22
CA VAL A 176 -0.04 1.10 12.52
C VAL A 176 -0.54 1.75 11.22
N PHE A 177 0.35 1.98 10.26
CA PHE A 177 -0.02 2.52 8.94
C PHE A 177 -0.96 1.58 8.19
N ARG A 178 -0.70 0.27 8.28
CA ARG A 178 -1.53 -0.77 7.66
C ARG A 178 -2.92 -0.85 8.30
N ALA A 179 -3.03 -0.70 9.63
CA ALA A 179 -4.30 -0.66 10.35
C ALA A 179 -5.17 0.49 9.83
N ALA A 180 -4.62 1.71 9.75
CA ALA A 180 -5.35 2.85 9.20
C ALA A 180 -5.79 2.59 7.76
N ARG A 181 -4.90 2.05 6.94
CA ARG A 181 -5.16 1.75 5.54
C ARG A 181 -6.29 0.74 5.35
N PHE A 182 -6.27 -0.36 6.09
CA PHE A 182 -7.32 -1.36 6.00
C PHE A 182 -8.64 -0.85 6.59
N ALA A 183 -8.60 -0.08 7.67
CA ALA A 183 -9.79 0.49 8.28
C ALA A 183 -10.54 1.38 7.28
N THR A 184 -9.85 2.25 6.57
CA THR A 184 -10.46 3.15 5.60
C THR A 184 -10.80 2.49 4.26
N ARG A 185 -9.96 1.56 3.79
CA ARG A 185 -10.16 0.81 2.54
C ARG A 185 -11.39 -0.08 2.59
N PHE A 186 -11.59 -0.77 3.70
CA PHE A 186 -12.70 -1.71 3.87
C PHE A 186 -13.87 -1.15 4.68
N GLY A 187 -13.70 0.00 5.33
CA GLY A 187 -14.70 0.57 6.24
C GLY A 187 -14.79 -0.19 7.56
N PHE A 188 -13.71 -0.88 7.95
CA PHE A 188 -13.68 -1.72 9.14
C PHE A 188 -13.35 -0.90 10.39
N ARG A 189 -13.84 -1.38 11.53
CA ARG A 189 -13.51 -0.82 12.85
C ARG A 189 -12.33 -1.59 13.44
N VAL A 190 -11.39 -0.87 14.05
CA VAL A 190 -10.32 -1.50 14.82
C VAL A 190 -10.93 -2.06 16.11
N GLU A 191 -10.64 -3.32 16.41
CA GLU A 191 -11.08 -3.98 17.63
C GLU A 191 -10.51 -3.27 18.87
N GLN A 192 -11.25 -3.26 19.98
CA GLN A 192 -10.94 -2.40 21.12
C GLN A 192 -9.55 -2.67 21.71
N ARG A 193 -9.18 -3.93 21.96
CA ARG A 193 -7.84 -4.27 22.46
C ARG A 193 -6.75 -3.93 21.46
N THR A 194 -7.00 -4.23 20.18
CA THR A 194 -6.11 -3.86 19.08
C THR A 194 -5.88 -2.35 19.02
N HIS A 195 -6.92 -1.55 19.26
CA HIS A 195 -6.83 -0.10 19.30
C HIS A 195 -6.00 0.37 20.50
N SER A 196 -6.22 -0.20 21.70
CA SER A 196 -5.40 0.10 22.87
C SER A 196 -3.92 -0.19 22.63
N TRP A 197 -3.58 -1.38 22.13
CA TRP A 197 -2.19 -1.75 21.82
C TRP A 197 -1.56 -0.87 20.74
N LEU A 198 -2.37 -0.40 19.78
CA LEU A 198 -1.92 0.55 18.77
C LEU A 198 -1.53 1.88 19.42
N LEU A 199 -2.39 2.43 20.29
CA LEU A 199 -2.11 3.69 20.98
C LEU A 199 -0.91 3.57 21.92
N ASP A 200 -0.77 2.43 22.61
CA ASP A 200 0.40 2.15 23.46
C ASP A 200 1.69 2.09 22.65
N SER A 201 1.67 1.49 21.45
CA SER A 201 2.82 1.46 20.54
C SER A 201 3.22 2.87 20.08
N VAL A 202 2.22 3.71 19.77
CA VAL A 202 2.46 5.10 19.36
C VAL A 202 3.01 5.93 20.52
N SER A 203 2.43 5.82 21.72
CA SER A 203 2.86 6.58 22.90
C SER A 203 4.29 6.21 23.33
N ARG A 204 4.69 4.95 23.17
CA ARG A 204 6.08 4.47 23.35
C ARG A 204 7.05 4.93 22.25
N GLY A 205 6.55 5.61 21.22
CA GLY A 205 7.35 6.11 20.10
C GLY A 205 7.92 5.01 19.20
N GLU A 206 7.33 3.81 19.19
CA GLU A 206 7.85 2.70 18.37
C GLU A 206 7.82 3.00 16.86
N PRO A 207 6.79 3.65 16.28
CA PRO A 207 6.81 4.07 14.88
C PRO A 207 7.98 5.01 14.55
N CYS A 208 8.44 5.82 15.50
CA CYS A 208 9.57 6.75 15.31
C CYS A 208 10.91 6.01 15.15
N ARG A 209 10.99 4.75 15.61
CA ARG A 209 12.16 3.86 15.44
C ARG A 209 12.28 3.32 14.02
N LEU A 210 11.24 3.45 13.19
CA LEU A 210 11.32 3.09 11.78
C LEU A 210 12.27 4.04 11.03
N SER A 211 12.99 3.48 10.06
CA SER A 211 13.76 4.31 9.13
C SER A 211 12.83 5.19 8.31
N GLY A 212 13.34 6.36 7.89
CA GLY A 212 12.58 7.30 7.06
C GLY A 212 12.01 6.67 5.81
N GLU A 213 12.82 5.84 5.14
CA GLU A 213 12.46 5.12 3.93
C GLU A 213 11.29 4.15 4.15
N ARG A 214 11.25 3.44 5.29
CA ARG A 214 10.15 2.52 5.62
C ARG A 214 8.84 3.29 5.82
N VAL A 215 8.89 4.40 6.55
CA VAL A 215 7.68 5.20 6.73
C VAL A 215 7.27 5.89 5.44
N ALA A 216 8.21 6.42 4.66
CA ALA A 216 7.91 6.97 3.35
C ALA A 216 7.25 5.92 2.45
N ALA A 217 7.69 4.66 2.49
CA ALA A 217 7.05 3.58 1.76
C ALA A 217 5.59 3.36 2.22
N GLU A 218 5.33 3.29 3.52
CA GLU A 218 3.96 3.16 4.06
C GLU A 218 3.07 4.37 3.72
N LEU A 219 3.58 5.60 3.83
CA LEU A 219 2.86 6.80 3.43
C LEU A 219 2.55 6.80 1.93
N ARG A 220 3.48 6.36 1.07
CA ARG A 220 3.19 6.19 -0.36
C ARG A 220 2.11 5.14 -0.60
N HIS A 221 2.08 4.05 0.16
CA HIS A 221 0.96 3.10 0.10
C HIS A 221 -0.36 3.76 0.50
N VAL A 222 -0.38 4.53 1.58
CA VAL A 222 -1.56 5.29 2.01
C VAL A 222 -2.06 6.24 0.92
N LEU A 223 -1.15 6.97 0.26
CA LEU A 223 -1.50 7.95 -0.77
C LEU A 223 -1.97 7.30 -2.09
N ARG A 224 -1.55 6.07 -2.37
CA ARG A 224 -2.02 5.31 -3.55
C ARG A 224 -3.43 4.75 -3.40
N GLU A 225 -3.91 4.58 -2.17
CA GLU A 225 -5.24 4.01 -1.93
C GLU A 225 -6.37 4.95 -2.37
N GLY A 226 -7.60 4.42 -2.43
CA GLY A 226 -8.76 5.16 -2.90
C GLY A 226 -9.22 6.31 -1.99
N ARG A 227 -8.80 6.30 -0.71
CA ARG A 227 -9.25 7.27 0.32
C ARG A 227 -8.07 7.87 1.12
N PRO A 228 -7.08 8.51 0.47
CA PRO A 228 -5.84 8.92 1.12
C PRO A 228 -6.09 9.93 2.25
N ALA A 229 -7.01 10.88 2.06
CA ALA A 229 -7.36 11.86 3.08
C ALA A 229 -7.97 11.24 4.35
N ALA A 230 -8.86 10.26 4.19
CA ALA A 230 -9.46 9.57 5.34
C ALA A 230 -8.38 8.81 6.13
N THR A 231 -7.45 8.15 5.44
CA THR A 231 -6.36 7.40 6.06
C THR A 231 -5.37 8.31 6.77
N MET A 232 -4.92 9.38 6.11
CA MET A 232 -4.02 10.36 6.74
C MET A 232 -4.67 11.06 7.94
N GLY A 233 -5.98 11.36 7.86
CA GLY A 233 -6.72 11.90 9.00
C GLY A 233 -6.88 10.93 10.16
N LEU A 234 -6.99 9.62 9.89
CA LEU A 234 -7.00 8.60 10.93
C LEU A 234 -5.62 8.48 11.61
N LEU A 235 -4.54 8.49 10.82
CA LEU A 235 -3.17 8.50 11.35
C LEU A 235 -2.90 9.75 12.21
N ALA A 236 -3.41 10.92 11.78
CA ALA A 236 -3.29 12.16 12.54
C ALA A 236 -4.01 12.08 13.89
N ARG A 237 -5.20 11.46 13.95
CA ARG A 237 -5.93 11.24 15.21
C ARG A 237 -5.25 10.27 16.16
N TRP A 238 -4.42 9.36 15.64
CA TRP A 238 -3.57 8.51 16.46
C TRP A 238 -2.26 9.19 16.85
N GLU A 239 -2.11 10.49 16.58
CA GLU A 239 -0.95 11.31 16.94
C GLU A 239 0.38 10.75 16.41
N LEU A 240 0.31 10.08 15.26
CA LEU A 240 1.48 9.47 14.66
C LEU A 240 2.48 10.55 14.24
N GLY A 241 3.63 10.55 14.91
CA GLY A 241 4.72 11.49 14.65
C GLY A 241 4.90 12.60 15.68
N ALA A 242 4.05 12.68 16.72
CA ALA A 242 4.25 13.66 17.81
C ALA A 242 5.64 13.51 18.47
N SER A 243 6.08 12.27 18.69
CA SER A 243 7.39 11.95 19.28
C SER A 243 8.55 11.94 18.25
N TRP A 244 8.31 12.39 17.02
CA TRP A 244 9.24 12.19 15.88
C TRP A 244 9.99 13.48 15.48
N GLY A 245 9.76 14.61 16.16
CA GLY A 245 10.42 15.89 15.88
C GLY A 245 10.03 16.55 14.54
N ALA A 246 9.20 15.88 13.74
CA ALA A 246 8.54 16.41 12.56
C ALA A 246 7.19 15.70 12.38
N PRO A 247 6.12 16.40 11.97
CA PRO A 247 4.81 15.78 11.82
C PRO A 247 4.85 14.77 10.67
N ALA A 248 4.64 13.49 10.98
CA ALA A 248 4.48 12.43 9.98
C ALA A 248 3.09 12.43 9.34
N THR A 249 2.18 13.24 9.88
CA THR A 249 0.79 13.37 9.46
C THR A 249 0.42 14.84 9.26
N PRO A 250 -0.46 15.15 8.29
CA PRO A 250 -0.89 16.52 8.05
C PRO A 250 -1.89 16.99 9.11
N GLY A 251 -1.89 18.28 9.41
CA GLY A 251 -2.94 18.90 10.22
C GLY A 251 -4.31 18.92 9.52
N PRO A 252 -5.37 19.39 10.19
CA PRO A 252 -6.75 19.36 9.67
C PRO A 252 -6.92 19.98 8.27
N ARG A 253 -6.31 21.16 8.03
CA ARG A 253 -6.31 21.82 6.71
C ARG A 253 -5.60 20.99 5.64
N GLY A 254 -4.51 20.31 6.00
CA GLY A 254 -3.79 19.42 5.10
C GLY A 254 -4.60 18.18 4.71
N VAL A 255 -5.36 17.61 5.64
CA VAL A 255 -6.30 16.52 5.37
C VAL A 255 -7.41 16.97 4.41
N GLU A 256 -7.95 18.17 4.60
CA GLU A 256 -8.98 18.74 3.71
C GLU A 256 -8.44 18.98 2.29
N ARG A 257 -7.26 19.59 2.15
CA ARG A 257 -6.59 19.75 0.85
C ARG A 257 -6.34 18.41 0.19
N LEU A 258 -5.86 17.42 0.93
CA LEU A 258 -5.62 16.08 0.39
C LEU A 258 -6.93 15.47 -0.14
N ARG A 259 -8.06 15.70 0.54
CA ARG A 259 -9.39 15.26 0.08
C ARG A 259 -9.77 15.96 -1.21
N HIS A 260 -9.54 17.27 -1.29
CA HIS A 260 -9.83 18.08 -2.48
C HIS A 260 -8.96 17.68 -3.68
N ALA A 261 -7.65 17.61 -3.49
CA ALA A 261 -6.68 17.21 -4.51
C ALA A 261 -6.99 15.79 -5.03
N ALA A 262 -7.27 14.83 -4.14
CA ALA A 262 -7.61 13.46 -4.55
C ALA A 262 -8.89 13.39 -5.41
N ARG A 263 -9.86 14.29 -5.21
CA ARG A 263 -11.04 14.41 -6.07
C ARG A 263 -10.67 14.97 -7.45
N ARG A 264 -9.92 16.07 -7.50
CA ARG A 264 -9.50 16.71 -8.76
C ARG A 264 -8.59 15.83 -9.62
N MET A 265 -7.73 15.03 -8.99
CA MET A 265 -6.86 14.09 -9.70
C MET A 265 -7.61 13.03 -10.52
N LYS A 266 -8.91 12.78 -10.25
CA LYS A 266 -9.70 11.87 -11.10
C LYS A 266 -9.90 12.42 -12.51
N ALA A 267 -9.80 13.73 -12.69
CA ALA A 267 -9.96 14.42 -13.97
C ALA A 267 -8.61 14.76 -14.63
N ILE A 268 -7.49 14.27 -14.10
CA ILE A 268 -6.15 14.54 -14.66
C ILE A 268 -5.45 13.20 -14.88
N ARG A 269 -4.92 12.97 -16.07
CA ARG A 269 -4.13 11.78 -16.36
C ARG A 269 -2.75 11.91 -15.74
N LEU A 270 -2.48 11.12 -14.69
CA LEU A 270 -1.21 11.15 -13.96
C LEU A 270 -0.67 9.73 -13.82
N GLY A 271 0.66 9.59 -13.93
CA GLY A 271 1.33 8.36 -13.53
C GLY A 271 1.31 8.20 -11.99
N ASP A 272 1.32 6.95 -11.51
CA ASP A 272 1.23 6.65 -10.07
C ASP A 272 2.28 7.38 -9.21
N ARG A 273 3.52 7.48 -9.71
CA ARG A 273 4.61 8.16 -8.98
C ARG A 273 4.35 9.65 -8.83
N GLU A 274 3.88 10.29 -9.89
CA GLU A 274 3.56 11.71 -9.89
C GLU A 274 2.34 12.01 -9.01
N ARG A 275 1.28 11.20 -9.13
CA ARG A 275 0.10 11.27 -8.28
C ARG A 275 0.46 11.28 -6.79
N VAL A 276 1.30 10.34 -6.37
CA VAL A 276 1.75 10.23 -4.98
C VAL A 276 2.56 11.45 -4.55
N ALA A 277 3.49 11.92 -5.38
CA ALA A 277 4.31 13.08 -5.07
C ALA A 277 3.47 14.36 -4.91
N LEU A 278 2.48 14.56 -5.78
CA LEU A 278 1.55 15.70 -5.72
C LEU A 278 0.64 15.64 -4.48
N LEU A 279 0.06 14.47 -4.17
CA LEU A 279 -0.76 14.29 -2.96
C LEU A 279 0.06 14.54 -1.69
N PHE A 280 1.30 14.06 -1.67
CA PHE A 280 2.22 14.27 -0.56
C PHE A 280 2.51 15.77 -0.36
N ALA A 281 2.80 16.52 -1.43
CA ALA A 281 2.98 17.97 -1.36
C ALA A 281 1.71 18.71 -0.91
N CYS A 282 0.52 18.29 -1.38
CA CYS A 282 -0.76 18.89 -0.95
C CYS A 282 -1.03 18.72 0.55
N ALA A 283 -0.69 17.55 1.10
CA ALA A 283 -0.93 17.21 2.50
C ALA A 283 -0.17 18.15 3.45
N PHE A 284 1.07 18.50 3.10
CA PHE A 284 1.98 19.27 3.96
C PHE A 284 2.17 20.74 3.51
N HIS A 285 1.36 21.22 2.58
CA HIS A 285 1.53 22.51 1.91
C HIS A 285 1.63 23.72 2.87
N ASP A 286 0.78 23.79 3.91
CA ASP A 286 0.76 24.93 4.86
C ASP A 286 1.90 24.93 5.88
N LEU A 287 2.69 23.86 5.93
CA LEU A 287 3.74 23.80 6.94
C LEU A 287 4.85 24.80 6.61
N PRO A 288 5.48 25.41 7.62
CA PRO A 288 6.67 26.24 7.40
C PRO A 288 7.70 25.52 6.56
N ARG A 289 8.44 26.27 5.74
CA ARG A 289 9.44 25.69 4.82
C ARG A 289 10.47 24.83 5.55
N GLU A 290 10.90 25.26 6.73
CA GLU A 290 11.81 24.49 7.60
C GLU A 290 11.21 23.14 8.03
N THR A 291 9.95 23.12 8.46
CA THR A 291 9.26 21.87 8.80
C THR A 291 9.15 20.94 7.59
N ARG A 292 8.85 21.48 6.40
CA ARG A 292 8.78 20.70 5.15
C ARG A 292 10.15 20.12 4.77
N LEU A 293 11.22 20.87 4.98
CA LEU A 293 12.60 20.38 4.82
C LEU A 293 12.90 19.22 5.79
N ASN A 294 12.60 19.39 7.08
CA ASN A 294 12.81 18.38 8.11
C ASN A 294 12.05 17.09 7.79
N ILE A 295 10.80 17.18 7.31
CA ILE A 295 10.03 16.03 6.82
C ILE A 295 10.74 15.36 5.65
N ALA A 296 11.14 16.13 4.64
CA ALA A 296 11.78 15.62 3.45
C ALA A 296 13.10 14.88 3.76
N ASP A 297 13.91 15.43 4.67
CA ASP A 297 15.16 14.85 5.14
C ASP A 297 14.93 13.61 6.00
N ARG A 298 14.02 13.67 6.97
CA ARG A 298 13.74 12.54 7.87
C ARG A 298 13.15 11.33 7.14
N LEU A 299 12.34 11.56 6.10
CA LEU A 299 11.72 10.52 5.28
C LEU A 299 12.59 10.09 4.09
N ARG A 300 13.70 10.81 3.81
CA ARG A 300 14.57 10.56 2.65
C ARG A 300 13.78 10.45 1.35
N VAL A 301 12.88 11.42 1.11
CA VAL A 301 12.02 11.42 -0.08
C VAL A 301 12.82 11.64 -1.35
N MET A 302 12.30 11.19 -2.49
CA MET A 302 12.98 11.30 -3.78
C MET A 302 13.10 12.75 -4.24
N ARG A 303 14.04 13.05 -5.15
CA ARG A 303 14.31 14.42 -5.64
C ARG A 303 13.06 15.18 -6.12
N VAL A 304 12.15 14.52 -6.83
CA VAL A 304 10.89 15.14 -7.31
C VAL A 304 9.95 15.44 -6.14
N GLU A 305 9.74 14.47 -5.24
CA GLU A 305 8.92 14.63 -4.03
C GLU A 305 9.47 15.75 -3.15
N ARG A 306 10.80 15.81 -2.95
CA ARG A 306 11.47 16.88 -2.19
C ARG A 306 11.19 18.25 -2.80
N ARG A 307 11.37 18.40 -4.13
CA ARG A 307 11.14 19.68 -4.82
C ARG A 307 9.70 20.17 -4.67
N LEU A 308 8.72 19.28 -4.89
CA LEU A 308 7.31 19.61 -4.74
C LEU A 308 6.94 19.92 -3.28
N LEU A 309 7.50 19.18 -2.31
CA LEU A 309 7.24 19.42 -0.90
C LEU A 309 7.85 20.75 -0.42
N VAL A 310 9.10 21.02 -0.77
CA VAL A 310 9.89 22.14 -0.19
C VAL A 310 9.74 23.45 -0.96
N SER A 311 9.59 23.40 -2.28
CA SER A 311 9.44 24.60 -3.12
C SER A 311 8.05 24.73 -3.70
N GLY A 312 7.15 23.77 -3.45
CA GLY A 312 5.79 23.76 -3.98
C GLY A 312 5.01 25.01 -3.63
N PRO A 313 4.84 25.36 -2.35
CA PRO A 313 4.06 26.53 -1.94
C PRO A 313 4.48 27.82 -2.63
N GLU A 314 5.76 28.15 -2.59
CA GLU A 314 6.28 29.40 -3.15
C GLU A 314 6.07 29.45 -4.68
N ARG A 315 6.24 28.32 -5.37
CA ARG A 315 6.01 28.22 -6.82
C ARG A 315 4.53 28.23 -7.19
N VAL A 316 3.68 27.63 -6.36
CA VAL A 316 2.22 27.64 -6.57
C VAL A 316 1.69 29.06 -6.40
N ASP A 317 2.11 29.78 -5.37
CA ASP A 317 1.71 31.16 -5.13
C ASP A 317 2.16 32.07 -6.28
N GLU A 318 3.40 31.89 -6.78
CA GLU A 318 3.91 32.59 -7.96
C GLU A 318 3.03 32.34 -9.20
N ILE A 319 2.68 31.08 -9.48
CA ILE A 319 1.85 30.69 -10.64
C ILE A 319 0.45 31.28 -10.51
N LEU A 320 -0.20 31.12 -9.35
CA LEU A 320 -1.57 31.59 -9.13
C LEU A 320 -1.66 33.12 -9.15
N ALA A 321 -0.68 33.82 -8.60
CA ALA A 321 -0.60 35.28 -8.66
C ALA A 321 -0.47 35.78 -10.10
N ARG A 322 0.40 35.15 -10.91
CA ARG A 322 0.56 35.50 -12.33
C ARG A 322 -0.71 35.24 -13.13
N LEU A 323 -1.38 34.11 -12.88
CA LEU A 323 -2.64 33.76 -13.56
C LEU A 323 -3.79 34.71 -13.21
N SER A 324 -3.83 35.18 -11.96
CA SER A 324 -4.85 36.12 -11.50
C SER A 324 -4.74 37.49 -12.17
N ARG A 325 -3.52 37.90 -12.56
CA ARG A 325 -3.23 39.16 -13.26
C ARG A 325 -3.23 39.04 -14.79
N ALA A 326 -3.40 37.83 -15.32
CA ALA A 326 -3.30 37.60 -16.76
C ALA A 326 -4.61 37.91 -17.47
N ASP A 327 -4.53 38.85 -18.42
CA ASP A 327 -5.62 39.21 -19.31
C ASP A 327 -5.76 38.22 -20.47
N GLY A 328 -7.00 37.80 -20.70
CA GLY A 328 -7.36 36.92 -21.81
C GLY A 328 -6.81 35.49 -21.72
N HIS A 329 -7.18 34.68 -22.71
CA HIS A 329 -6.75 33.27 -22.80
C HIS A 329 -5.26 33.15 -23.14
N ALA A 330 -4.75 34.00 -24.04
CA ALA A 330 -3.37 33.93 -24.53
C ALA A 330 -2.33 34.18 -23.43
N GLY A 331 -2.55 35.17 -22.55
CA GLY A 331 -1.66 35.45 -21.43
C GLY A 331 -1.59 34.28 -20.42
N ARG A 332 -2.75 33.68 -20.13
CA ARG A 332 -2.83 32.50 -19.25
C ARG A 332 -2.12 31.29 -19.87
N ALA A 333 -2.30 31.06 -21.17
CA ALA A 333 -1.62 29.98 -21.88
C ALA A 333 -0.09 30.14 -21.86
N ALA A 334 0.43 31.37 -22.01
CA ALA A 334 1.86 31.63 -21.93
C ALA A 334 2.43 31.32 -20.54
N ILE A 335 1.71 31.70 -19.46
CA ILE A 335 2.11 31.39 -18.08
C ILE A 335 2.11 29.88 -17.84
N CYS A 336 1.06 29.17 -18.27
CA CYS A 336 0.97 27.72 -18.10
C CYS A 336 2.06 26.98 -18.87
N ARG A 337 2.37 27.39 -20.12
CA ARG A 337 3.46 26.77 -20.92
C ARG A 337 4.85 27.04 -20.35
N ALA A 338 5.07 28.20 -19.73
CA ALA A 338 6.34 28.53 -19.09
C ALA A 338 6.52 27.83 -17.73
N ALA A 339 5.43 27.37 -17.10
CA ALA A 339 5.48 26.70 -15.81
C ALA A 339 6.01 25.27 -15.94
N ASN A 340 6.86 24.86 -15.00
CA ASN A 340 7.31 23.47 -14.92
C ASN A 340 6.11 22.54 -14.62
N PRO A 341 5.86 21.47 -15.40
CA PRO A 341 4.58 20.75 -15.36
C PRO A 341 4.16 20.21 -13.99
N PRO A 342 5.05 19.58 -13.18
CA PRO A 342 4.74 19.22 -11.79
C PRO A 342 4.20 20.37 -10.92
N PHE A 343 4.75 21.58 -11.05
CA PHE A 343 4.30 22.73 -10.26
C PHE A 343 2.99 23.31 -10.79
N LEU A 344 2.77 23.30 -12.10
CA LEU A 344 1.48 23.68 -12.70
C LEU A 344 0.35 22.73 -12.23
N ARG A 345 0.63 21.43 -12.23
CA ARG A 345 -0.30 20.41 -11.71
C ARG A 345 -0.57 20.60 -10.23
N LEU A 346 0.47 20.87 -9.42
CA LEU A 346 0.30 21.18 -8.01
C LEU A 346 -0.56 22.43 -7.80
N ALA A 347 -0.34 23.50 -8.58
CA ALA A 347 -1.14 24.71 -8.53
C ALA A 347 -2.60 24.44 -8.90
N ALA A 348 -2.87 23.64 -9.92
CA ALA A 348 -4.22 23.24 -10.29
C ALA A 348 -4.94 22.47 -9.15
N LEU A 349 -4.22 21.63 -8.40
CA LEU A 349 -4.81 20.87 -7.29
C LEU A 349 -5.16 21.75 -6.09
N LEU A 350 -4.42 22.84 -5.89
CA LEU A 350 -4.55 23.76 -4.76
C LEU A 350 -5.40 24.99 -5.07
N ALA A 351 -5.58 25.33 -6.35
CA ALA A 351 -6.32 26.49 -6.82
C ALA A 351 -7.77 26.54 -6.30
N ARG A 352 -8.33 27.75 -6.19
CA ARG A 352 -9.79 27.92 -6.04
C ARG A 352 -10.52 27.47 -7.31
N SER A 353 -11.84 27.32 -7.27
CA SER A 353 -12.61 26.79 -8.41
C SER A 353 -12.44 27.59 -9.70
N ASP A 354 -12.40 28.92 -9.61
CA ASP A 354 -12.24 29.80 -10.77
C ASP A 354 -10.86 29.64 -11.42
N ASP A 355 -9.79 29.66 -10.61
CA ASP A 355 -8.43 29.48 -11.09
C ASP A 355 -8.17 28.06 -11.60
N TYR A 356 -8.79 27.05 -10.99
CA TYR A 356 -8.73 25.69 -11.52
C TYR A 356 -9.32 25.61 -12.93
N THR A 357 -10.45 26.28 -13.18
CA THR A 357 -11.08 26.32 -14.50
C THR A 357 -10.17 27.00 -15.53
N ARG A 358 -9.40 28.00 -15.11
CA ARG A 358 -8.41 28.69 -15.96
C ARG A 358 -7.18 27.82 -16.27
N ILE A 359 -6.76 26.95 -15.34
CA ILE A 359 -5.57 26.09 -15.51
C ILE A 359 -5.91 24.79 -16.24
N ARG A 360 -7.08 24.21 -15.98
CA ARG A 360 -7.47 22.86 -16.44
C ARG A 360 -7.19 22.59 -17.93
N PRO A 361 -7.48 23.50 -18.89
CA PRO A 361 -7.23 23.25 -20.32
C PRO A 361 -5.76 22.99 -20.67
N PHE A 362 -4.82 23.40 -19.80
CA PHE A 362 -3.37 23.28 -20.03
C PHE A 362 -2.74 22.08 -19.33
N LEU A 363 -3.53 21.26 -18.61
CA LEU A 363 -3.02 20.10 -17.87
C LEU A 363 -2.91 18.83 -18.73
N GLU A 364 -3.60 18.80 -19.87
CA GLU A 364 -3.70 17.64 -20.78
C GLU A 364 -2.75 17.74 -21.98
N ASN A 365 -2.14 18.91 -22.22
CA ASN A 365 -1.28 19.18 -23.37
C ASN A 365 0.21 18.88 -23.12
N ASP A 366 0.51 17.68 -22.60
CA ASP A 366 1.85 17.11 -22.70
C ASP A 366 1.79 15.92 -23.68
N GLY A 367 1.82 16.20 -24.99
CA GLY A 367 2.00 15.16 -26.01
C GLY A 367 1.35 15.42 -27.38
N THR A 368 1.93 16.34 -28.16
CA THR A 368 2.27 16.06 -29.57
C THR A 368 3.76 16.18 -29.72
#